data_AF-A0A9Q3YL24-F1
#
_entry.id   AF-A0A9Q3YL24-F1
#
_cell.length_a   1.000
_cell.length_b   1.000
_cell.length_c   1.000
_cell.angle_alpha   90.00
_cell.angle_beta   90.00
_cell.angle_gamma   90.00
#
_symmetry.space_group_name_H-M   'P 1'
#
loop_
_entity.id
_entity.type
_entity.pdbx_description
1 polymer ?
#
loop_
_entity_poly.entity_id
_entity_poly.type
_entity_poly.pdbx_seq_one_letter_code
_entity_poly.pdbx_strand_id
1 'polypeptide(L)' 'MPNKILPPMHIVLDVNALDTLLSKPLAKKHIYCNFHKAYLTHAHLIKLTQLDIQSVSFCDGHTIYPNHELTRLRKGQ' A
#
# COMPACT_ATOMS: atom_id res chain seq x y z
N MET A 1 -25.61 -7.36 -14.03
CA MET A 1 -24.34 -6.61 -13.95
C MET A 1 -23.26 -7.60 -13.52
N PRO A 2 -22.12 -7.74 -14.23
CA PRO A 2 -21.07 -8.63 -13.76
C PRO A 2 -20.57 -8.09 -12.42
N ASN A 3 -20.69 -8.90 -11.36
CA ASN A 3 -20.06 -8.63 -10.07
C ASN A 3 -18.56 -8.50 -10.33
N LYS A 4 -18.04 -7.26 -10.35
CA LYS A 4 -16.59 -7.03 -10.33
C LYS A 4 -16.08 -7.57 -9.00
N ILE A 5 -15.52 -8.77 -9.02
CA ILE A 5 -14.80 -9.34 -7.88
C ILE A 5 -13.61 -8.43 -7.67
N LEU A 6 -13.67 -7.56 -6.65
CA LEU A 6 -12.54 -6.76 -6.24
C LEU A 6 -11.40 -7.71 -5.85
N PRO A 7 -10.16 -7.45 -6.28
CA PRO A 7 -9.03 -8.25 -5.87
C PRO A 7 -8.94 -8.27 -4.34
N PRO A 8 -8.53 -9.40 -3.74
CA PRO A 8 -8.42 -9.51 -2.30
C PRO A 8 -7.47 -8.43 -1.77
N MET A 9 -8.04 -7.52 -0.97
CA MET A 9 -7.36 -6.32 -0.46
C MET A 9 -7.43 -6.26 1.07
N HIS A 10 -6.42 -5.64 1.70
CA HIS A 10 -6.47 -5.25 3.11
C HIS A 10 -7.06 -3.85 3.24
N ILE A 11 -7.99 -3.68 4.18
CA ILE A 11 -8.57 -2.36 4.50
C ILE A 11 -7.95 -1.89 5.81
N VAL A 12 -7.41 -0.68 5.80
CA VAL A 12 -6.72 -0.08 6.94
C VAL A 12 -7.36 1.26 7.25
N LEU A 13 -7.79 1.46 8.49
CA LEU A 13 -8.58 2.64 8.87
C LEU A 13 -7.70 3.85 9.23
N ASP A 14 -6.52 3.61 9.78
CA ASP A 14 -5.60 4.65 10.24
C ASP A 14 -4.13 4.22 10.09
N VAL A 15 -3.21 5.14 10.37
CA VAL A 15 -1.77 4.93 10.20
C VAL A 15 -1.22 3.89 11.18
N ASN A 16 -1.76 3.80 12.40
CA ASN A 16 -1.29 2.83 13.40
C ASN A 16 -1.67 1.39 13.00
N ALA A 17 -2.86 1.23 12.42
CA ALA A 17 -3.29 -0.03 11.82
C ALA A 17 -2.42 -0.40 10.62
N LEU A 18 -1.94 0.59 9.84
CA LEU A 18 -0.97 0.35 8.77
C LEU A 18 0.35 -0.18 9.36
N ASP A 19 0.89 0.45 10.40
CA ASP A 19 2.13 -0.01 11.04
C ASP A 19 2.03 -1.45 11.57
N THR A 20 0.88 -1.78 12.18
CA THR A 20 0.58 -3.14 12.66
C THR A 20 0.44 -4.14 11.51
N LEU A 21 -0.10 -3.71 10.36
CA LEU A 21 -0.19 -4.54 9.17
C LEU A 21 1.21 -4.79 8.58
N LEU A 22 2.05 -3.76 8.48
CA LEU A 22 3.37 -3.83 7.87
C LEU A 22 4.44 -4.52 8.76
N SER A 23 4.12 -4.89 9.99
CA SER A 23 5.05 -5.61 10.88
C SER A 23 5.06 -7.14 10.66
N LYS A 24 4.17 -7.65 9.79
CA LYS A 24 4.02 -9.08 9.50
C LYS A 24 4.01 -9.35 8.00
N PRO A 25 4.33 -10.58 7.57
CA PRO A 25 4.11 -11.02 6.19
C PRO A 25 2.64 -10.89 5.80
N LEU A 26 2.38 -10.45 4.57
CA LEU A 26 1.02 -10.20 4.07
C LEU A 26 0.65 -11.17 2.96
N ALA A 27 -0.52 -11.82 3.11
CA ALA A 27 -1.08 -12.72 2.10
C ALA A 27 -1.69 -11.97 0.90
N LYS A 28 -2.17 -10.75 1.13
CA LYS A 28 -2.77 -9.90 0.09
C LYS A 28 -1.80 -8.80 -0.32
N LYS A 29 -1.81 -8.47 -1.62
CA LYS A 29 -0.84 -7.56 -2.25
C LYS A 29 -1.39 -6.16 -2.53
N HIS A 30 -2.67 -5.93 -2.22
CA HIS A 30 -3.31 -4.62 -2.36
C HIS A 30 -3.79 -4.12 -1.00
N ILE A 31 -3.64 -2.82 -0.76
CA ILE A 31 -4.07 -2.17 0.47
C ILE A 31 -4.95 -0.96 0.11
N TYR A 32 -6.06 -0.79 0.82
CA TYR A 32 -6.81 0.47 0.85
C TYR A 32 -6.69 1.10 2.23
N CYS A 33 -6.34 2.37 2.23
CA CYS A 33 -6.16 3.20 3.42
C CYS A 33 -7.29 4.23 3.49
N ASN A 34 -8.06 4.22 4.58
CA ASN A 34 -9.07 5.23 4.87
C ASN A 34 -8.48 6.52 5.49
N PHE A 35 -7.29 6.89 5.02
CA PHE A 35 -6.58 8.12 5.40
C PHE A 35 -5.80 8.64 4.20
N HIS A 36 -5.40 9.91 4.26
CA HIS A 36 -4.76 10.59 3.14
C HIS A 36 -3.33 10.07 2.90
N LYS A 37 -2.87 10.09 1.64
CA LYS A 37 -1.51 9.68 1.28
C LYS A 37 -0.44 10.45 2.07
N ALA A 38 -0.71 11.71 2.43
CA ALA A 38 0.21 12.58 3.16
C ALA A 38 0.68 12.01 4.51
N TYR A 39 -0.08 11.07 5.10
CA TYR A 39 0.30 10.41 6.34
C TYR A 39 1.32 9.27 6.15
N LEU A 40 1.67 8.91 4.90
CA LEU A 40 2.74 7.96 4.65
C LEU A 40 4.12 8.59 4.89
N THR A 41 4.92 7.89 5.69
CA THR A 41 6.33 8.19 5.89
C THR A 41 7.20 7.43 4.88
N HIS A 42 8.46 7.84 4.74
CA HIS A 42 9.44 7.10 3.94
C HIS A 42 9.64 5.65 4.45
N ALA A 43 9.56 5.45 5.77
CA ALA A 43 9.65 4.11 6.38
C ALA A 43 8.50 3.20 5.93
N HIS A 44 7.28 3.72 5.79
CA HIS A 44 6.17 2.95 5.24
C HIS A 44 6.44 2.54 3.80
N LEU A 45 6.95 3.45 2.96
CA LEU A 45 7.27 3.15 1.56
C LEU A 45 8.31 2.02 1.44
N ILE A 46 9.36 2.04 2.27
CA ILE A 46 10.37 0.98 2.31
C ILE A 46 9.74 -0.37 2.66
N LYS A 47 8.92 -0.43 3.73
CA LYS A 47 8.23 -1.66 4.14
C LYS A 47 7.28 -2.18 3.07
N LEU A 48 6.55 -1.30 2.40
CA LEU A 48 5.64 -1.66 1.30
C LEU A 48 6.40 -2.34 0.14
N THR A 49 7.58 -1.82 -0.23
CA THR A 49 8.46 -2.46 -1.23
C THR A 49 8.98 -3.81 -0.73
N GLN A 50 9.42 -3.90 0.53
CA GLN A 50 9.94 -5.14 1.13
C GLN A 50 8.89 -6.26 1.21
N LEU A 51 7.63 -5.91 1.51
CA LEU A 51 6.50 -6.85 1.57
C LEU A 51 5.91 -7.18 0.19
N ASP A 52 6.52 -6.62 -0.85
CA ASP A 52 6.12 -6.79 -2.23
C ASP A 52 4.66 -6.36 -2.49
N ILE A 53 4.26 -5.20 -1.95
CA ILE A 53 2.93 -4.64 -2.16
C ILE A 53 2.80 -4.07 -3.58
N GLN A 54 1.75 -4.49 -4.28
CA GLN A 54 1.48 -4.10 -5.66
C GLN A 54 0.83 -2.73 -5.75
N SER A 55 -0.15 -2.45 -4.90
CA SER A 55 -0.81 -1.14 -4.87
C SER A 55 -1.31 -0.75 -3.49
N VAL A 56 -1.25 0.54 -3.20
CA VAL A 56 -1.88 1.15 -2.02
C VAL A 56 -2.73 2.32 -2.48
N SER A 57 -4.04 2.25 -2.25
CA SER A 57 -5.01 3.31 -2.57
C SER A 57 -5.46 4.03 -1.31
N PHE A 58 -5.74 5.32 -1.42
CA PHE A 58 -6.10 6.19 -0.30
C PHE A 58 -7.50 6.79 -0.49
N CYS A 59 -8.11 7.24 0.60
CA CYS A 59 -9.43 7.88 0.55
C CYS A 59 -9.43 9.23 -0.19
N ASP A 60 -8.27 9.86 -0.33
CA ASP A 60 -8.08 11.12 -1.08
C ASP A 60 -7.93 10.91 -2.61
N GLY A 61 -8.17 9.68 -3.09
CA GLY A 61 -8.11 9.32 -4.51
C GLY A 61 -6.73 9.00 -5.04
N HIS A 62 -5.67 9.14 -4.23
CA HIS A 62 -4.33 8.75 -4.67
C HIS A 62 -4.17 7.23 -4.67
N THR A 63 -3.29 6.73 -5.54
CA THR A 63 -2.80 5.35 -5.48
C THR A 63 -1.31 5.35 -5.76
N ILE A 64 -0.55 4.60 -4.95
CA ILE A 64 0.87 4.36 -5.18
C ILE A 64 1.10 2.91 -5.57
N TYR A 65 2.14 2.69 -6.37
CA TYR A 65 2.59 1.37 -6.79
C TYR A 65 4.04 1.18 -6.36
N PRO A 66 4.28 0.66 -5.13
CA PRO A 66 5.63 0.60 -4.53
C PRO A 66 6.67 -0.14 -5.36
N ASN A 67 6.24 -1.12 -6.17
CA ASN A 67 7.11 -1.98 -6.96
C ASN A 67 7.01 -1.78 -8.47
N HIS A 68 6.21 -0.83 -8.94
CA HIS A 68 6.06 -0.61 -10.38
C HIS A 68 7.34 0.01 -10.97
N GLU A 69 7.76 -0.45 -12.15
CA GLU A 69 9.07 -0.11 -12.75
C GLU A 69 9.29 1.40 -12.91
N LEU A 70 8.21 2.14 -13.18
CA LEU A 70 8.22 3.60 -13.33
C LEU A 70 8.29 4.38 -12.00
N THR A 71 7.98 3.74 -10.87
CA THR A 71 7.89 4.38 -9.54
C THR A 71 8.80 3.74 -8.50
N ARG A 72 9.56 2.69 -8.87
CA ARG A 72 10.57 2.09 -8.01
C ARG A 72 11.58 3.16 -7.63
N LEU A 73 11.68 3.42 -6.33
CA LEU A 73 12.80 4.15 -5.75
C LEU A 73 14.08 3.43 -6.21
N ARG A 74 14.87 4.08 -7.08
CA ARG A 74 16.16 3.53 -7.52
C ARG A 74 16.99 3.30 -6.26
N LYS A 75 17.38 2.05 -6.01
CA LYS A 75 18.36 1.73 -4.97
C LYS A 75 19.69 2.35 -5.41
N GLY A 76 20.12 3.41 -4.75
CA GLY A 76 21.44 4.01 -4.91
C GLY A 76 21.55 5.03 -6.06
N GLN A 77 21.38 6.30 -5.72
CA GLN A 77 22.29 7.37 -6.13
C GLN A 77 22.75 8.08 -4.87
#